data_AF-A0A2K2VMY8-F1
#
_entry.id   AF-A0A2K2VMY8-F1
#
_cell.length_a   1.000
_cell.length_b   1.000
_cell.length_c   1.000
_cell.angle_alpha   90.00
_cell.angle_beta   90.00
_cell.angle_gamma   90.00
#
_symmetry.space_group_name_H-M   'P 1'
#
loop_
_entity.id
_entity.type
_entity.pdbx_description
1 polymer ?
#
loop_
_entity_poly.entity_id
_entity_poly.type
_entity_poly.pdbx_seq_one_letter_code
_entity_poly.pdbx_strand_id
1 'polypeptide(L)' 'MKPEIRSYSSLRELSLAAAEFIAELAEARIKERGIFTFVLSGGTTPRLLYEELAQEPYAGRVDWQHTHL' A
#
# COMPACT_ATOMS: atom_id res chain seq x y z
N MET A 1 19.17 -11.71 -7.08
CA MET A 1 17.70 -11.58 -7.04
C MET A 1 17.29 -10.70 -8.21
N LYS A 2 16.30 -11.09 -9.03
CA LYS A 2 15.80 -10.24 -10.13
C LYS A 2 14.64 -9.39 -9.61
N PRO A 3 14.60 -8.07 -9.87
CA PRO A 3 13.48 -7.24 -9.46
C PRO A 3 12.24 -7.58 -10.29
N GLU A 4 11.07 -7.47 -9.67
CA GLU A 4 9.80 -7.38 -10.38
C GLU A 4 9.60 -5.93 -10.83
N ILE A 5 9.29 -5.72 -12.12
CA ILE A 5 9.08 -4.40 -12.69
C ILE A 5 7.68 -4.35 -13.28
N ARG A 6 6.85 -3.43 -12.78
CA ARG A 6 5.51 -3.13 -13.31
C ARG A 6 5.51 -1.71 -13.86
N SER A 7 4.95 -1.52 -15.06
CA SER A 7 4.84 -0.21 -15.71
C SER A 7 3.37 0.19 -15.84
N TYR A 8 3.07 1.45 -15.59
CA TYR A 8 1.72 2.02 -15.60
C TYR A 8 1.67 3.25 -16.49
N SER A 9 0.51 3.54 -17.07
CA SER A 9 0.38 4.65 -18.03
C SER A 9 0.27 6.02 -17.36
N SER A 10 -0.05 6.06 -16.06
CA SER A 10 -0.21 7.28 -15.28
C SER A 10 0.17 7.11 -13.81
N LEU A 11 0.43 8.24 -13.13
CA LEU A 11 0.65 8.26 -11.69
C LEU A 11 -0.55 7.72 -10.91
N ARG A 12 -1.78 7.95 -11.40
CA ARG A 12 -3.00 7.48 -10.77
C ARG A 12 -3.13 5.97 -10.85
N GLU A 13 -2.90 5.37 -12.02
CA GLU A 13 -2.88 3.91 -12.17
C GLU A 13 -1.81 3.26 -11.31
N LEU A 14 -0.62 3.86 -11.26
CA LEU A 14 0.46 3.40 -10.39
C LEU A 14 0.04 3.44 -8.90
N SER A 15 -0.59 4.54 -8.47
CA SER A 15 -0.99 4.73 -7.07
C SER A 15 -2.10 3.77 -6.66
N LEU A 16 -3.09 3.54 -7.51
CA LEU A 16 -4.16 2.56 -7.28
C LEU A 16 -3.60 1.13 -7.21
N ALA A 17 -2.72 0.76 -8.15
CA ALA A 17 -2.11 -0.56 -8.15
C ALA A 17 -1.19 -0.79 -6.93
N ALA A 18 -0.50 0.26 -6.48
CA ALA A 18 0.31 0.20 -5.27
C ALA A 18 -0.56 0.12 -4.00
N ALA A 19 -1.68 0.85 -3.94
CA ALA A 19 -2.62 0.79 -2.83
C ALA A 19 -3.22 -0.62 -2.69
N GLU A 20 -3.64 -1.22 -3.81
CA GLU A 20 -4.11 -2.60 -3.85
C GLU A 20 -3.05 -3.58 -3.35
N PHE A 21 -1.82 -3.47 -3.88
CA PHE A 21 -0.72 -4.33 -3.48
C PHE A 21 -0.39 -4.22 -1.99
N ILE A 22 -0.41 -3.02 -1.43
CA ILE A 22 -0.16 -2.79 0.01
C ILE A 22 -1.30 -3.36 0.84
N ALA A 23 -2.55 -3.19 0.43
CA ALA A 23 -3.70 -3.74 1.16
C ALA A 23 -3.65 -5.27 1.21
N GLU A 24 -3.43 -5.93 0.08
CA GLU A 24 -3.25 -7.39 0.03
C GLU A 24 -2.08 -7.86 0.90
N LEU A 25 -0.97 -7.11 0.89
CA LEU A 25 0.20 -7.45 1.69
C LEU A 25 -0.06 -7.28 3.18
N ALA A 26 -0.72 -6.20 3.59
CA ALA A 26 -1.09 -5.92 4.97
C ALA A 26 -2.02 -7.02 5.51
N GLU A 27 -3.09 -7.32 4.77
CA GLU A 27 -4.03 -8.40 5.10
C GLU A 27 -3.30 -9.74 5.27
N ALA A 28 -2.43 -10.11 4.33
CA ALA A 28 -1.68 -11.35 4.38
C ALA A 28 -0.69 -11.42 5.57
N ARG A 29 0.03 -10.33 5.85
CA ARG A 29 1.03 -10.29 6.93
C ARG A 29 0.39 -10.23 8.31
N ILE A 30 -0.69 -9.48 8.48
CA ILE A 30 -1.44 -9.43 9.73
C ILE A 30 -2.09 -10.79 10.00
N LYS A 31 -2.64 -11.45 8.99
CA LYS A 31 -3.16 -12.82 9.15
C LYS A 31 -2.10 -13.83 9.56
N GLU A 32 -0.87 -13.71 9.04
CA GLU A 32 0.23 -14.64 9.31
C GLU A 32 0.92 -14.36 10.66
N ARG A 33 1.07 -13.09 11.04
CA ARG A 33 1.98 -12.64 12.11
C ARG A 33 1.35 -11.71 13.14
N GLY A 34 0.12 -11.27 12.93
CA GLY A 34 -0.57 -10.29 13.77
C GLY A 34 -0.06 -8.85 13.61
N ILE A 35 0.85 -8.58 12.68
CA ILE A 35 1.48 -7.26 12.49
C ILE A 35 1.92 -7.04 11.04
N PHE A 36 1.82 -5.80 10.57
CA PHE A 36 2.40 -5.32 9.32
C PHE A 36 3.22 -4.05 9.58
N THR A 37 4.48 -4.02 9.16
CA THR A 37 5.33 -2.82 9.26
C THR A 37 5.48 -2.18 7.89
N PHE A 38 5.18 -0.89 7.78
CA PHE A 38 5.19 -0.14 6.53
C PHE A 38 5.98 1.16 6.66
N VAL A 39 7.25 1.13 6.24
CA VAL A 39 8.11 2.31 6.23
C VAL A 39 7.75 3.21 5.05
N LEU A 40 7.39 4.45 5.36
CA LEU A 40 6.95 5.43 4.36
C LEU A 40 8.12 6.16 3.69
N SER A 41 7.92 6.49 2.42
CA SER A 41 8.82 7.35 1.67
C SER A 41 8.25 8.77 1.55
N GLY A 42 9.13 9.76 1.43
CA GLY A 42 8.74 11.14 1.16
C GLY A 42 8.65 11.44 -0.34
N GLY A 43 7.98 12.55 -0.69
CA GLY A 43 7.96 13.09 -2.04
C GLY A 43 6.57 13.21 -2.66
N THR A 44 6.52 13.75 -3.88
CA THR A 44 5.25 14.01 -4.60
C THR A 44 4.64 12.74 -5.20
N THR A 45 5.47 11.77 -5.57
CA THR A 45 5.04 10.47 -6.11
C THR A 45 4.24 9.63 -5.10
N PRO A 46 4.74 9.34 -3.88
CA PRO A 46 3.99 8.53 -2.91
C PRO A 46 2.79 9.26 -2.30
N ARG A 47 2.69 10.59 -2.43
CA ARG A 47 1.56 11.36 -1.88
C ARG A 47 0.21 10.87 -2.39
N LEU A 48 0.07 10.63 -3.70
CA LEU A 48 -1.20 10.13 -4.25
C LEU A 48 -1.53 8.73 -3.73
N LEU A 49 -0.54 7.85 -3.61
CA LEU A 49 -0.72 6.54 -2.97
C LEU A 49 -1.28 6.66 -1.55
N TYR A 50 -0.76 7.59 -0.74
CA TYR A 50 -1.26 7.80 0.63
C TYR A 50 -2.67 8.38 0.66
N GLU A 51 -3.00 9.27 -0.28
CA GLU A 51 -4.37 9.78 -0.48
C GLU A 51 -5.34 8.64 -0.84
N GLU A 52 -4.94 7.68 -1.69
CA GLU A 52 -5.74 6.51 -2.05
C GLU A 52 -5.89 5.52 -0.87
N LEU A 53 -4.81 5.24 -0.14
CA LEU A 53 -4.85 4.38 1.06
C LEU A 53 -5.77 4.92 2.17
N ALA A 54 -5.94 6.25 2.24
CA ALA A 54 -6.82 6.91 3.18
C ALA A 54 -8.30 6.97 2.73
N GLN A 55 -8.63 6.46 1.54
CA GLN A 55 -9.99 6.45 0.99
C GLN A 55 -10.54 5.03 0.84
N GLU A 56 -11.87 4.91 0.73
CA GLU A 56 -12.50 3.62 0.40
C GLU A 56 -12.12 3.17 -1.02
N PRO A 57 -11.91 1.86 -1.25
CA PRO A 57 -12.11 0.75 -0.31
C PRO A 57 -10.91 0.45 0.61
N TYR A 58 -9.79 1.16 0.46
CA TYR A 58 -8.53 0.82 1.12
C TYR A 58 -8.51 1.17 2.61
N ALA A 59 -9.12 2.31 2.97
CA ALA A 59 -9.23 2.75 4.35
C ALA A 59 -9.89 1.71 5.26
N GLY A 60 -10.92 1.01 4.75
CA GLY A 60 -11.62 -0.05 5.47
C GLY A 60 -11.00 -1.45 5.31
N ARG A 61 -10.16 -1.69 4.30
CA ARG A 61 -9.47 -2.98 4.09
C ARG A 61 -8.21 -3.13 4.90
N VAL A 62 -7.44 -2.07 5.07
CA VAL A 62 -6.20 -2.12 5.86
C VAL A 62 -6.54 -2.04 7.33
N ASP A 63 -6.10 -3.05 8.09
CA ASP A 63 -6.17 -3.00 9.55
C ASP A 63 -5.06 -2.08 10.09
N TRP A 64 -5.41 -0.81 10.26
CA TRP A 64 -4.51 0.23 10.75
C TRP A 64 -4.10 0.04 12.22
N GLN A 65 -4.86 -0.71 13.02
CA GLN A 65 -4.50 -0.96 14.42
C GLN A 65 -3.29 -1.90 14.53
N HIS A 66 -3.14 -2.81 13.58
CA HIS A 66 -2.02 -3.76 13.49
C HIS A 66 -0.97 -3.36 12.44
N THR A 67 -1.08 -2.15 11.89
CA THR A 67 -0.10 -1.57 10.96
C THR A 67 0.80 -0.56 11.69
N HIS A 68 2.11 -0.76 11.60
CA HIS A 68 3.12 0.11 12.21
C HIS A 68 3.88 0.86 11.12
N LEU A 69 3.95 2.18 11.23
CA LEU A 69 4.67 3.06 10.30
C LEU A 69 6.08 3.38 10.79
#